data_AF-A0A7W6EQF8-F1
#
_entry.id   AF-A0A7W6EQF8-F1
#
_cell.length_a   1.000
_cell.length_b   1.000
_cell.length_c   1.000
_cell.angle_alpha   90.00
_cell.angle_beta   90.00
_cell.angle_gamma   90.00
#
_symmetry.space_group_name_H-M   'P 1'
#
loop_
_entity.id
_entity.type
_entity.pdbx_description
1 polymer ?
#
loop_
_entity_poly.entity_id
_entity_poly.type
_entity_poly.pdbx_seq_one_letter_code
_entity_poly.pdbx_strand_id
1 'polypeptide(L)'
;MNKRGFFGYATKGAWIVMVAVMLQSCGFVKDKFGGKNSKGGSKGGKKGAKQEVGVRNGEVIAAGRKDYKQDTPYGMVLIPSGSFMMGQADEDVAATQVNFNRRVTITSFYMDDTEITNHEYRQFVTALMTDSLSVLGEEEIMAKYHPDTTVWRKDFTYHNGDPMTEYYFSHPAFDTYPVVGVSWKAARYFSTWRSNLYNDYRSKEGKYSSPKFRLPTEAEWEWAARGGRASAKYPWGNPYVANGKGCFLANFKPQRGNYDADGYPYTAPANAYNANDYGLYNMAGNVAEWTLDAFADNATVVNWDMNPMNDNPDEPRKIIRGGSWKDVAYFLETGTRSWEYEDNKRAFIGFRCVVENLAGRAATARGGRKR
;
A
#
# COMPACT_ATOMS: atom_id res chain seq x y z
N MET A 1 24.84 37.32 57.70
CA MET A 1 23.94 36.65 58.66
C MET A 1 23.62 35.27 58.08
N ASN A 2 24.42 34.21 58.27
CA ASN A 2 24.88 33.45 59.44
C ASN A 2 23.85 32.42 59.97
N LYS A 3 24.35 31.18 60.17
CA LYS A 3 23.80 29.94 60.79
C LYS A 3 23.02 28.99 59.85
N ARG A 4 23.39 27.74 59.52
CA ARG A 4 24.03 26.55 60.19
C ARG A 4 23.20 25.89 61.33
N GLY A 5 23.05 24.56 61.23
CA GLY A 5 22.67 23.58 62.30
C GLY A 5 21.78 22.47 61.71
N PHE A 6 22.12 21.18 61.49
CA PHE A 6 22.95 20.14 62.13
C PHE A 6 22.33 19.46 63.37
N PHE A 7 22.50 18.12 63.42
CA PHE A 7 22.16 17.10 64.45
C PHE A 7 20.72 16.55 64.49
N GLY A 8 20.45 15.25 64.66
CA GLY A 8 21.32 14.09 64.89
C GLY A 8 20.65 13.03 65.80
N TYR A 9 20.78 11.76 65.41
CA TYR A 9 20.98 10.56 66.24
C TYR A 9 19.83 9.77 66.93
N ALA A 10 19.89 8.45 66.63
CA ALA A 10 19.87 7.29 67.56
C ALA A 10 18.52 6.73 68.04
N THR A 11 18.30 5.45 68.36
CA THR A 11 18.98 4.13 68.22
C THR A 11 17.99 3.04 68.70
N LYS A 12 18.34 1.75 68.47
CA LYS A 12 17.89 0.50 69.13
C LYS A 12 16.61 -0.13 68.54
N GLY A 13 16.52 -1.41 68.21
CA GLY A 13 17.41 -2.56 68.38
C GLY A 13 16.60 -3.86 68.50
N ALA A 14 17.25 -4.98 68.21
CA ALA A 14 16.94 -6.37 68.55
C ALA A 14 16.23 -7.28 67.50
N TRP A 15 17.01 -8.29 67.14
CA TRP A 15 16.78 -9.51 66.37
C TRP A 15 16.08 -10.60 67.20
N ILE A 16 15.32 -11.49 66.54
CA ILE A 16 15.26 -12.93 66.87
C ILE A 16 15.16 -13.77 65.58
N VAL A 17 16.00 -14.80 65.52
CA VAL A 17 16.17 -15.86 64.51
C VAL A 17 15.28 -17.05 64.84
N MET A 18 14.69 -17.73 63.83
CA MET A 18 14.35 -19.16 63.90
C MET A 18 14.62 -19.82 62.53
N VAL A 19 15.73 -20.54 62.41
CA VAL A 19 15.88 -22.02 62.50
C VAL A 19 15.59 -22.74 61.18
N ALA A 20 16.69 -23.19 60.56
CA ALA A 20 16.72 -24.16 59.48
C ALA A 20 16.61 -25.58 60.03
N VAL A 21 15.88 -26.46 59.33
CA VAL A 21 15.96 -27.91 59.51
C VAL A 21 16.21 -28.55 58.14
N MET A 22 17.46 -28.95 57.93
CA MET A 22 17.81 -30.02 57.00
C MET A 22 17.48 -31.37 57.66
N LEU A 23 16.91 -32.30 56.90
CA LEU A 23 16.90 -33.72 57.23
C LEU A 23 17.59 -34.49 56.11
N GLN A 24 18.85 -34.86 56.38
CA GLN A 24 19.52 -35.98 55.75
C GLN A 24 19.19 -37.25 56.55
N SER A 25 18.87 -38.34 55.84
CA SER A 25 18.81 -39.69 56.39
C SER A 25 20.14 -40.42 56.19
N CYS A 26 20.59 -41.10 57.26
CA CYS A 26 21.74 -42.00 57.43
C CYS A 26 21.84 -43.13 56.36
N GLY A 27 22.97 -43.82 56.12
CA GLY A 27 24.30 -43.84 56.75
C GLY A 27 25.24 -44.88 56.10
N PHE A 28 26.54 -44.83 56.48
CA PHE A 28 27.50 -45.92 56.80
C PHE A 28 27.70 -47.11 55.81
N VAL A 29 28.87 -47.56 55.31
CA VAL A 29 30.18 -47.96 55.90
C VAL A 29 31.26 -48.07 54.77
N LYS A 30 32.54 -47.89 55.13
CA LYS A 30 33.78 -48.14 54.35
C LYS A 30 33.88 -49.58 53.80
N ASP A 31 34.54 -49.77 52.65
CA ASP A 31 35.71 -50.66 52.62
C ASP A 31 36.61 -50.48 51.39
N LYS A 32 37.91 -50.43 51.68
CA LYS A 32 39.03 -50.58 50.75
C LYS A 32 39.16 -52.07 50.43
N PHE A 33 39.15 -52.46 49.16
CA PHE A 33 40.03 -53.51 48.64
C PHE A 33 40.20 -53.32 47.12
N GLY A 34 41.45 -53.42 46.68
CA GLY A 34 41.86 -53.10 45.32
C GLY A 34 41.51 -54.17 44.28
N GLY A 35 41.53 -53.75 43.02
CA GLY A 35 41.47 -54.63 41.86
C GLY A 35 41.78 -53.83 40.60
N LYS A 36 43.01 -53.99 40.09
CA LYS A 36 43.47 -53.46 38.80
C LYS A 36 42.55 -53.91 37.66
N ASN A 37 42.21 -53.01 36.74
CA ASN A 37 42.49 -53.29 35.33
C ASN A 37 42.54 -52.02 34.46
N SER A 38 43.62 -51.95 33.71
CA SER A 38 43.97 -50.99 32.66
C SER A 38 43.00 -51.02 31.47
N LYS A 39 42.80 -49.86 30.83
CA LYS A 39 43.18 -49.59 29.42
C LYS A 39 42.71 -48.21 28.93
N GLY A 40 43.65 -47.46 28.32
CA GLY A 40 43.52 -46.45 27.24
C GLY A 40 42.53 -45.29 27.44
N GLY A 41 42.93 -44.02 27.49
CA GLY A 41 43.46 -43.26 26.33
C GLY A 41 42.34 -43.08 25.29
N SER A 42 41.75 -41.91 25.03
CA SER A 42 42.42 -40.68 24.61
C SER A 42 41.47 -39.47 24.73
N LYS A 43 42.05 -38.32 25.11
CA LYS A 43 41.45 -37.00 24.98
C LYS A 43 41.23 -36.67 23.51
N GLY A 44 40.01 -36.27 23.14
CA GLY A 44 39.70 -35.71 21.83
C GLY A 44 38.84 -34.47 21.97
N GLY A 45 39.48 -33.33 22.24
CA GLY A 45 38.81 -32.03 22.14
C GLY A 45 38.38 -31.78 20.70
N LYS A 46 37.08 -31.65 20.46
CA LYS A 46 36.57 -31.01 19.24
C LYS A 46 36.18 -29.59 19.56
N LYS A 47 37.08 -28.68 19.20
CA LYS A 47 36.75 -27.28 18.92
C LYS A 47 35.51 -27.30 18.02
N GLY A 48 34.45 -26.61 18.43
CA GLY A 48 33.24 -26.44 17.63
C GLY A 48 33.62 -25.85 16.28
N ALA A 49 33.56 -26.67 15.24
CA ALA A 49 33.67 -26.22 13.87
C ALA A 49 32.54 -25.21 13.65
N LYS A 50 32.88 -24.01 13.16
CA LYS A 50 31.88 -23.11 12.59
C LYS A 50 31.18 -23.89 11.49
N GLN A 51 29.92 -24.23 11.75
CA GLN A 51 29.10 -25.05 10.88
C GLN A 51 28.89 -24.31 9.56
N GLU A 52 29.40 -24.87 8.46
CA GLU A 52 29.19 -24.32 7.12
C GLU A 52 27.70 -24.38 6.81
N VAL A 53 27.16 -23.21 6.49
CA VAL A 53 25.75 -23.03 6.13
C VAL A 53 25.53 -23.67 4.75
N GLY A 54 24.77 -24.75 4.69
CA GLY A 54 24.17 -25.23 3.44
C GLY A 54 24.49 -26.65 3.01
N VAL A 55 25.54 -27.31 3.53
CA VAL A 55 25.83 -28.72 3.19
C VAL A 55 26.22 -29.52 4.43
N ARG A 56 25.53 -30.62 4.69
CA ARG A 56 25.86 -31.58 5.75
C ARG A 56 25.84 -32.98 5.16
N ASN A 57 26.93 -33.73 5.32
CA ASN A 57 27.07 -35.09 4.79
C ASN A 57 26.85 -35.21 3.27
N GLY A 58 27.19 -34.18 2.49
CA GLY A 58 26.94 -34.16 1.04
C GLY A 58 25.50 -33.83 0.64
N GLU A 59 24.61 -33.61 1.61
CA GLU A 59 23.24 -33.19 1.38
C GLU A 59 23.09 -31.68 1.56
N VAL A 60 22.32 -31.05 0.67
CA VAL A 60 21.95 -29.65 0.81
C VAL A 60 20.95 -29.52 1.96
N ILE A 61 21.36 -28.83 3.02
CA ILE A 61 20.48 -28.54 4.17
C ILE A 61 20.08 -27.07 4.15
N ALA A 62 18.77 -26.80 4.22
CA ALA A 62 18.29 -25.45 4.40
C ALA A 62 18.69 -24.95 5.80
N ALA A 63 19.62 -24.01 5.87
CA ALA A 63 19.80 -23.25 7.10
C ALA A 63 18.60 -22.30 7.22
N GLY A 64 17.76 -22.52 8.24
CA GLY A 64 16.61 -21.66 8.50
C GLY A 64 17.04 -20.21 8.60
N ARG A 65 16.55 -19.38 7.67
CA ARG A 65 16.61 -17.92 7.82
C ARG A 65 15.56 -17.52 8.86
N LYS A 66 15.80 -16.44 9.60
CA LYS A 66 14.77 -15.85 10.46
C LYS A 66 13.52 -15.56 9.63
N ASP A 67 12.35 -15.82 10.20
CA ASP A 67 11.06 -15.63 9.53
C ASP A 67 10.96 -14.20 8.97
N TYR A 68 10.74 -14.10 7.66
CA TYR A 68 10.49 -12.83 7.00
C TYR A 68 9.03 -12.43 7.20
N LYS A 69 8.82 -11.28 7.82
CA LYS A 69 7.52 -10.61 7.84
C LYS A 69 7.63 -9.31 7.06
N GLN A 70 6.73 -9.13 6.11
CA GLN A 70 6.60 -7.85 5.41
C GLN A 70 5.84 -6.88 6.30
N ASP A 71 6.46 -5.72 6.56
CA ASP A 71 5.81 -4.60 7.24
C ASP A 71 4.81 -3.96 6.29
N THR A 72 3.62 -3.60 6.78
CA THR A 72 2.64 -2.80 6.04
C THR A 72 3.18 -1.38 5.89
N PRO A 73 3.38 -0.87 4.65
CA PRO A 73 3.77 0.51 4.44
C PRO A 73 2.72 1.47 5.01
N TYR A 74 3.17 2.66 5.45
CA TYR A 74 2.25 3.69 5.93
C TYR A 74 1.28 4.13 4.84
N GLY A 75 0.01 4.34 5.21
CA GLY A 75 -1.06 4.72 4.28
C GLY A 75 -1.49 3.60 3.33
N MET A 76 -1.11 2.34 3.59
CA MET A 76 -1.52 1.21 2.76
C MET A 76 -2.32 0.17 3.53
N VAL A 77 -3.27 -0.45 2.84
CA VAL A 77 -4.10 -1.57 3.33
C VAL A 77 -3.74 -2.86 2.62
N LEU A 78 -3.87 -3.99 3.32
CA LEU A 78 -3.67 -5.31 2.75
C LEU A 78 -4.91 -5.73 1.96
N ILE A 79 -4.74 -5.92 0.65
CA ILE A 79 -5.75 -6.51 -0.22
C ILE A 79 -5.52 -8.03 -0.25
N PRO A 80 -6.52 -8.85 0.14
CA PRO A 80 -6.37 -10.29 0.19
C PRO A 80 -6.30 -10.90 -1.21
N SER A 81 -5.62 -12.04 -1.32
CA SER A 81 -5.64 -12.83 -2.56
C SER A 81 -7.02 -13.44 -2.79
N GLY A 82 -7.44 -13.55 -4.05
CA GLY A 82 -8.70 -14.18 -4.39
C GLY A 82 -8.92 -14.29 -5.89
N SER A 83 -9.98 -14.99 -6.28
CA SER A 83 -10.44 -15.02 -7.66
C SER A 83 -11.79 -14.34 -7.76
N PHE A 84 -11.99 -13.55 -8.81
CA PHE A 84 -13.22 -12.79 -9.03
C PHE A 84 -13.61 -12.75 -10.51
N MET A 85 -14.87 -12.40 -10.76
CA MET A 85 -15.36 -12.10 -12.10
C MET A 85 -15.06 -10.62 -12.38
N MET A 86 -14.07 -10.37 -13.22
CA MET A 86 -13.70 -9.05 -13.71
C MET A 86 -14.61 -8.66 -14.88
N GLY A 87 -15.01 -7.39 -14.93
CA GLY A 87 -15.80 -6.81 -16.02
C GLY A 87 -17.15 -6.28 -15.57
N GLN A 88 -18.12 -6.42 -16.46
CA GLN A 88 -19.48 -5.92 -16.36
C GLN A 88 -20.25 -6.42 -15.13
N ALA A 89 -20.75 -5.46 -14.35
CA ALA A 89 -21.64 -5.69 -13.21
C ALA A 89 -23.13 -5.41 -13.53
N ASP A 90 -23.41 -4.60 -14.57
CA ASP A 90 -24.77 -4.20 -14.99
C ASP A 90 -24.84 -4.06 -16.52
N GLU A 91 -26.03 -4.02 -17.12
CA GLU A 91 -26.22 -3.99 -18.58
C GLU A 91 -25.55 -2.78 -19.26
N ASP A 92 -24.55 -3.04 -20.12
CA ASP A 92 -23.95 -2.06 -21.04
C ASP A 92 -24.41 -2.36 -22.47
N VAL A 93 -25.60 -1.87 -22.82
CA VAL A 93 -26.21 -2.08 -24.15
C VAL A 93 -25.35 -1.49 -25.28
N ALA A 94 -24.53 -0.48 -24.99
CA ALA A 94 -23.72 0.20 -25.98
C ALA A 94 -22.33 -0.46 -26.16
N ALA A 95 -21.95 -1.41 -25.28
CA ALA A 95 -20.67 -2.11 -25.26
C ALA A 95 -19.45 -1.17 -25.37
N THR A 96 -19.55 0.03 -24.79
CA THR A 96 -18.62 1.12 -25.13
C THR A 96 -17.35 1.13 -24.28
N GLN A 97 -17.45 0.75 -23.01
CA GLN A 97 -16.38 0.99 -22.03
C GLN A 97 -16.28 -0.11 -20.97
N VAL A 98 -16.98 -1.23 -21.16
CA VAL A 98 -16.94 -2.38 -20.25
C VAL A 98 -16.51 -3.62 -21.01
N ASN A 99 -15.55 -4.35 -20.44
CA ASN A 99 -15.04 -5.57 -21.06
C ASN A 99 -15.89 -6.78 -20.67
N PHE A 100 -15.89 -7.81 -21.51
CA PHE A 100 -16.63 -9.05 -21.21
C PHE A 100 -16.16 -9.69 -19.89
N ASN A 101 -17.11 -10.34 -19.23
CA ASN A 101 -16.85 -10.98 -17.95
C ASN A 101 -15.86 -12.12 -18.09
N ARG A 102 -14.76 -12.05 -17.33
CA ARG A 102 -13.75 -13.11 -17.25
C ARG A 102 -13.37 -13.39 -15.80
N ARG A 103 -12.94 -14.61 -15.52
CA ARG A 103 -12.41 -14.95 -14.19
C ARG A 103 -10.94 -14.60 -14.11
N VAL A 104 -10.55 -13.86 -13.08
CA VAL A 104 -9.17 -13.46 -12.80
C VAL A 104 -8.81 -13.84 -11.38
N THR A 105 -7.57 -14.28 -11.17
CA THR A 105 -6.99 -14.54 -9.84
C THR A 105 -5.96 -13.48 -9.51
N ILE A 106 -6.12 -12.82 -8.37
CA ILE A 106 -5.23 -11.76 -7.88
C ILE A 106 -4.50 -12.26 -6.63
N THR A 107 -3.17 -12.14 -6.60
CA THR A 107 -2.37 -12.38 -5.38
C THR A 107 -2.60 -11.27 -4.37
N SER A 108 -2.25 -11.50 -3.11
CA SER A 108 -2.37 -10.44 -2.11
C SER A 108 -1.33 -9.35 -2.39
N PHE A 109 -1.71 -8.09 -2.18
CA PHE A 109 -0.83 -6.93 -2.31
C PHE A 109 -1.26 -5.86 -1.32
N TYR A 110 -0.43 -4.84 -1.14
CA TYR A 110 -0.78 -3.63 -0.39
C TYR A 110 -1.16 -2.52 -1.37
N MET A 111 -2.20 -1.75 -1.07
CA MET A 111 -2.67 -0.63 -1.87
C MET A 111 -2.80 0.60 -0.98
N ASP A 112 -2.49 1.79 -1.49
CA ASP A 112 -2.76 3.03 -0.77
C ASP A 112 -4.25 3.16 -0.45
N ASP A 113 -4.56 3.54 0.80
CA ASP A 113 -5.93 3.71 1.28
C ASP A 113 -6.66 4.86 0.56
N THR A 114 -5.94 5.93 0.24
CA THR A 114 -6.44 7.07 -0.54
C THR A 114 -5.71 7.24 -1.86
N GLU A 115 -6.21 8.15 -2.70
CA GLU A 115 -5.42 8.71 -3.80
C GLU A 115 -4.18 9.45 -3.25
N ILE A 116 -3.09 9.51 -4.02
CA ILE A 116 -1.91 10.30 -3.62
C ILE A 116 -2.30 11.77 -3.49
N THR A 117 -2.00 12.35 -2.34
CA THR A 117 -2.35 13.72 -2.01
C THR A 117 -1.38 14.73 -2.61
N ASN A 118 -1.84 15.99 -2.76
CA ASN A 118 -0.98 17.11 -3.15
C ASN A 118 0.22 17.24 -2.21
N HIS A 119 0.03 17.06 -0.90
CA HIS A 119 1.09 17.14 0.09
C HIS A 119 2.18 16.07 -0.12
N GLU A 120 1.78 14.81 -0.34
CA GLU A 120 2.73 13.72 -0.63
C GLU A 120 3.48 13.96 -1.93
N TYR A 121 2.77 14.39 -2.98
CA TYR A 121 3.40 14.67 -4.28
C TYR A 121 4.33 15.89 -4.24
N ARG A 122 4.02 16.90 -3.41
CA ARG A 122 4.92 18.04 -3.19
C ARG A 122 6.27 17.61 -2.61
N GLN A 123 6.29 16.67 -1.68
CA GLN A 123 7.55 16.15 -1.12
C GLN A 123 8.43 15.54 -2.22
N PHE A 124 7.81 14.83 -3.17
CA PHE A 124 8.51 14.29 -4.34
C PHE A 124 9.09 15.39 -5.23
N VAL A 125 8.30 16.40 -5.58
CA VAL A 125 8.78 17.52 -6.43
C VAL A 125 9.89 18.29 -5.73
N THR A 126 9.75 18.57 -4.43
CA THR A 126 10.80 19.24 -3.65
C THR A 126 12.08 18.40 -3.61
N ALA A 127 11.99 17.09 -3.38
CA ALA A 127 13.15 16.20 -3.39
C ALA A 127 13.86 16.15 -4.75
N LEU A 128 13.10 16.18 -5.87
CA LEU A 128 13.70 16.27 -7.20
C LEU A 128 14.46 17.58 -7.41
N MET A 129 13.89 18.70 -6.95
CA MET A 129 14.50 20.03 -7.07
C MET A 129 15.74 20.20 -6.18
N THR A 130 15.87 19.43 -5.09
CA THR A 130 17.07 19.46 -4.24
C THR A 130 18.14 18.49 -4.71
N ASP A 131 17.75 17.25 -5.03
CA ASP A 131 18.70 16.14 -5.16
C ASP A 131 19.08 15.88 -6.63
N SER A 132 18.19 16.17 -7.56
CA SER A 132 18.32 15.78 -8.98
C SER A 132 18.41 16.97 -9.93
N LEU A 133 18.44 18.20 -9.41
CA LEU A 133 18.47 19.44 -10.21
C LEU A 133 19.67 19.48 -11.16
N SER A 134 20.85 19.07 -10.71
CA SER A 134 22.07 19.05 -11.53
C SER A 134 22.08 17.96 -12.60
N VAL A 135 21.23 16.94 -12.48
CA VAL A 135 21.20 15.77 -13.37
C VAL A 135 20.09 15.89 -14.41
N LEU A 136 18.88 16.26 -13.98
CA LEU A 136 17.70 16.38 -14.85
C LEU A 136 17.55 17.79 -15.43
N GLY A 137 17.98 18.82 -14.69
CA GLY A 137 17.70 20.21 -15.02
C GLY A 137 16.30 20.65 -14.58
N GLU A 138 16.18 21.94 -14.25
CA GLU A 138 14.94 22.54 -13.76
C GLU A 138 13.79 22.44 -14.78
N GLU A 139 14.09 22.74 -16.04
CA GLU A 139 13.10 22.75 -17.11
C GLU A 139 12.46 21.38 -17.30
N GLU A 140 13.25 20.30 -17.27
CA GLU A 140 12.74 18.94 -17.41
C GLU A 140 11.87 18.55 -16.21
N ILE A 141 12.28 18.91 -14.99
CA ILE A 141 11.51 18.64 -13.77
C ILE A 141 10.15 19.34 -13.83
N MET A 142 10.15 20.62 -14.18
CA MET A 142 8.93 21.42 -14.29
C MET A 142 8.02 20.97 -15.44
N ALA A 143 8.60 20.56 -16.56
CA ALA A 143 7.82 20.10 -17.71
C ALA A 143 7.20 18.71 -17.49
N LYS A 144 7.98 17.75 -16.97
CA LYS A 144 7.55 16.33 -16.90
C LYS A 144 6.96 15.94 -15.55
N TYR A 145 7.58 16.34 -14.45
CA TYR A 145 7.25 15.82 -13.12
C TYR A 145 6.42 16.78 -12.28
N HIS A 146 6.54 18.09 -12.48
CA HIS A 146 5.64 19.04 -11.82
C HIS A 146 4.22 18.92 -12.41
N PRO A 147 3.17 18.95 -11.56
CA PRO A 147 1.80 18.95 -12.04
C PRO A 147 1.53 20.16 -12.94
N ASP A 148 0.90 19.95 -14.09
CA ASP A 148 0.46 21.08 -14.92
C ASP A 148 -0.78 21.70 -14.26
N THR A 149 -0.61 22.83 -13.58
CA THR A 149 -1.73 23.52 -12.92
C THR A 149 -2.69 24.17 -13.91
N THR A 150 -2.26 24.41 -15.15
CA THR A 150 -3.10 25.02 -16.18
C THR A 150 -4.19 24.07 -16.70
N VAL A 151 -4.15 22.79 -16.32
CA VAL A 151 -5.22 21.81 -16.62
C VAL A 151 -6.57 22.28 -16.13
N TRP A 152 -6.61 23.01 -15.01
CA TRP A 152 -7.85 23.60 -14.50
C TRP A 152 -8.45 24.46 -15.60
N ARG A 153 -7.71 25.44 -16.14
CA ARG A 153 -8.16 26.30 -17.25
C ARG A 153 -8.35 25.57 -18.60
N LYS A 154 -7.50 24.60 -18.94
CA LYS A 154 -7.47 23.97 -20.27
C LYS A 154 -8.56 22.93 -20.49
N ASP A 155 -8.88 22.13 -19.47
CA ASP A 155 -9.78 20.98 -19.63
C ASP A 155 -11.26 21.38 -19.77
N PHE A 156 -11.62 22.59 -19.34
CA PHE A 156 -12.99 23.09 -19.41
C PHE A 156 -13.04 24.44 -20.13
N THR A 157 -13.89 24.56 -21.16
CA THR A 157 -14.02 25.81 -21.91
C THR A 157 -14.89 26.82 -21.15
N TYR A 158 -14.50 28.10 -21.16
CA TYR A 158 -15.27 29.22 -20.58
C TYR A 158 -15.63 29.08 -19.08
N HIS A 159 -14.81 28.38 -18.30
CA HIS A 159 -14.98 28.31 -16.84
C HIS A 159 -13.92 29.17 -16.13
N ASN A 160 -14.25 29.65 -14.93
CA ASN A 160 -13.34 30.41 -14.09
C ASN A 160 -12.42 29.48 -13.28
N GLY A 161 -11.45 28.85 -13.95
CA GLY A 161 -10.47 27.95 -13.34
C GLY A 161 -9.25 28.64 -12.73
N ASP A 162 -9.18 29.97 -12.78
CA ASP A 162 -8.01 30.74 -12.35
C ASP A 162 -7.66 30.50 -10.86
N PRO A 163 -8.62 30.45 -9.91
CA PRO A 163 -8.29 30.15 -8.51
C PRO A 163 -7.69 28.76 -8.32
N MET A 164 -8.19 27.74 -9.02
CA MET A 164 -7.66 26.37 -8.93
C MET A 164 -6.28 26.27 -9.59
N THR A 165 -6.07 27.00 -10.69
CA THR A 165 -4.76 27.09 -11.37
C THR A 165 -3.68 27.66 -10.45
N GLU A 166 -4.01 28.65 -9.62
CA GLU A 166 -3.05 29.32 -8.73
C GLU A 166 -2.82 28.54 -7.42
N TYR A 167 -3.90 28.04 -6.80
CA TYR A 167 -3.85 27.58 -5.41
C TYR A 167 -3.91 26.06 -5.23
N TYR A 168 -4.43 25.28 -6.19
CA TYR A 168 -4.74 23.87 -5.94
C TYR A 168 -3.53 23.04 -5.51
N PHE A 169 -2.39 23.20 -6.19
CA PHE A 169 -1.19 22.43 -5.86
C PHE A 169 -0.35 23.08 -4.75
N SER A 170 -0.39 24.42 -4.66
CA SER A 170 0.54 25.22 -3.86
C SER A 170 0.03 25.54 -2.44
N HIS A 171 -1.28 25.70 -2.27
CA HIS A 171 -1.87 26.24 -1.04
C HIS A 171 -2.16 25.13 -0.01
N PRO A 172 -1.90 25.35 1.31
CA PRO A 172 -2.13 24.34 2.35
C PRO A 172 -3.57 23.82 2.45
N ALA A 173 -4.56 24.64 2.03
CA ALA A 173 -5.97 24.24 2.02
C ALA A 173 -6.25 22.98 1.18
N PHE A 174 -5.39 22.68 0.21
CA PHE A 174 -5.52 21.53 -0.69
C PHE A 174 -4.51 20.41 -0.39
N ASP A 175 -3.84 20.44 0.77
CA ASP A 175 -2.83 19.44 1.16
C ASP A 175 -3.36 18.01 1.12
N THR A 176 -4.60 17.81 1.59
CA THR A 176 -5.25 16.49 1.69
C THR A 176 -6.06 16.12 0.44
N TYR A 177 -6.05 16.94 -0.61
CA TYR A 177 -6.77 16.68 -1.85
C TYR A 177 -5.89 15.85 -2.79
N PRO A 178 -6.47 15.05 -3.71
CA PRO A 178 -5.70 14.23 -4.63
C PRO A 178 -4.88 15.10 -5.59
N VAL A 179 -3.67 14.65 -5.89
CA VAL A 179 -2.86 15.29 -6.93
C VAL A 179 -3.47 15.04 -8.31
N VAL A 180 -3.60 16.10 -9.09
CA VAL A 180 -4.07 16.07 -10.49
C VAL A 180 -3.13 16.85 -11.38
N GLY A 181 -3.31 16.79 -12.70
CA GLY A 181 -2.38 17.41 -13.65
C GLY A 181 -1.06 16.64 -13.77
N VAL A 182 -1.07 15.36 -13.41
CA VAL A 182 0.07 14.44 -13.49
C VAL A 182 -0.13 13.45 -14.62
N SER A 183 0.93 13.19 -15.38
CA SER A 183 0.92 12.20 -16.46
C SER A 183 1.17 10.80 -15.91
N TRP A 184 0.87 9.78 -16.71
CA TRP A 184 1.15 8.39 -16.35
C TRP A 184 2.64 8.16 -16.09
N LYS A 185 3.51 8.76 -16.90
CA LYS A 185 4.96 8.70 -16.74
C LYS A 185 5.42 9.32 -15.42
N ALA A 186 4.84 10.47 -15.04
CA ALA A 186 5.13 11.13 -13.78
C ALA A 186 4.70 10.27 -12.57
N ALA A 187 3.51 9.68 -12.63
CA ALA A 187 3.00 8.78 -11.59
C ALA A 187 3.87 7.51 -11.40
N ARG A 188 4.38 6.93 -12.49
CA ARG A 188 5.36 5.82 -12.42
C ARG A 188 6.70 6.23 -11.83
N TYR A 189 7.16 7.42 -12.18
CA TYR A 189 8.40 7.95 -11.63
C TYR A 189 8.27 8.22 -10.12
N PHE A 190 7.16 8.83 -9.69
CA PHE A 190 6.83 8.98 -8.27
C PHE A 190 6.86 7.64 -7.53
N SER A 191 6.25 6.60 -8.10
CA SER A 191 6.25 5.25 -7.52
C SER A 191 7.68 4.69 -7.37
N THR A 192 8.55 4.95 -8.35
CA THR A 192 9.97 4.54 -8.30
C THR A 192 10.73 5.32 -7.23
N TRP A 193 10.53 6.64 -7.14
CA TRP A 193 11.10 7.48 -6.09
C TRP A 193 10.69 7.02 -4.69
N ARG A 194 9.39 6.78 -4.47
CA ARG A 194 8.85 6.26 -3.19
C ARG A 194 9.46 4.91 -2.84
N SER A 195 9.72 4.06 -3.84
CA SER A 195 10.41 2.77 -3.65
C SER A 195 11.83 2.92 -3.16
N ASN A 196 12.59 3.81 -3.77
CA ASN A 196 13.98 4.05 -3.39
C ASN A 196 14.04 4.65 -1.97
N LEU A 197 13.23 5.68 -1.70
CA LEU A 197 13.13 6.30 -0.39
C LEU A 197 12.83 5.27 0.72
N TYR A 198 11.84 4.40 0.50
CA TYR A 198 11.46 3.39 1.48
C TYR A 198 12.55 2.33 1.67
N ASN A 199 13.17 1.86 0.58
CA ASN A 199 14.20 0.83 0.65
C ASN A 199 15.53 1.35 1.20
N ASP A 200 15.87 2.62 0.99
CA ASP A 200 17.03 3.26 1.61
C ASP A 200 16.90 3.32 3.13
N TYR A 201 15.71 3.69 3.62
CA TYR A 201 15.38 3.61 5.04
C TYR A 201 15.50 2.18 5.58
N ARG A 202 14.91 1.19 4.87
CA ARG A 202 14.97 -0.22 5.29
C ARG A 202 16.39 -0.76 5.32
N SER A 203 17.23 -0.38 4.36
CA SER A 203 18.64 -0.77 4.30
C SER A 203 19.41 -0.24 5.52
N LYS A 204 19.18 1.03 5.91
CA LYS A 204 19.78 1.63 7.11
C LYS A 204 19.37 0.91 8.40
N GLU A 205 18.12 0.44 8.46
CA GLU A 205 17.60 -0.37 9.57
C GLU A 205 18.03 -1.85 9.53
N GLY A 206 18.88 -2.25 8.57
CA GLY A 206 19.30 -3.64 8.39
C GLY A 206 18.17 -4.59 8.00
N LYS A 207 17.07 -4.06 7.47
CA LYS A 207 15.91 -4.84 7.00
C LYS A 207 16.10 -5.25 5.54
N TYR A 208 15.44 -6.35 5.15
CA TYR A 208 15.37 -6.75 3.75
C TYR A 208 14.62 -5.71 2.90
N SER A 209 15.09 -5.54 1.67
CA SER A 209 14.43 -4.71 0.65
C SER A 209 12.98 -5.15 0.44
N SER A 210 12.09 -4.18 0.37
CA SER A 210 10.68 -4.35 0.03
C SER A 210 10.50 -4.34 -1.49
N PRO A 211 9.45 -5.01 -2.03
CA PRO A 211 9.06 -4.81 -3.41
C PRO A 211 8.82 -3.33 -3.72
N LYS A 212 9.00 -2.98 -4.99
CA LYS A 212 8.81 -1.62 -5.49
C LYS A 212 7.33 -1.23 -5.44
N PHE A 213 7.08 0.01 -5.05
CA PHE A 213 5.81 0.69 -5.30
C PHE A 213 5.65 0.85 -6.81
N ARG A 214 4.42 0.65 -7.28
CA ARG A 214 4.03 0.83 -8.68
C ARG A 214 2.58 1.25 -8.76
N LEU A 215 2.13 1.63 -9.94
CA LEU A 215 0.70 1.73 -10.22
C LEU A 215 0.03 0.35 -10.12
N PRO A 216 -1.24 0.27 -9.71
CA PRO A 216 -2.01 -0.96 -9.76
C PRO A 216 -2.18 -1.44 -11.21
N THR A 217 -2.27 -2.75 -11.41
CA THR A 217 -2.85 -3.25 -12.67
C THR A 217 -4.34 -2.95 -12.69
N GLU A 218 -4.96 -2.93 -13.87
CA GLU A 218 -6.40 -2.74 -14.02
C GLU A 218 -7.18 -3.78 -13.19
N ALA A 219 -6.71 -5.03 -13.19
CA ALA A 219 -7.38 -6.11 -12.48
C ALA A 219 -7.20 -6.02 -10.96
N GLU A 220 -6.02 -5.59 -10.48
CA GLU A 220 -5.82 -5.28 -9.06
C GLU A 220 -6.71 -4.13 -8.60
N TRP A 221 -6.80 -3.08 -9.41
CA TRP A 221 -7.66 -1.93 -9.13
C TRP A 221 -9.13 -2.34 -9.02
N GLU A 222 -9.64 -3.12 -9.98
CA GLU A 222 -11.04 -3.57 -9.95
C GLU A 222 -11.32 -4.52 -8.77
N TRP A 223 -10.41 -5.45 -8.48
CA TRP A 223 -10.52 -6.34 -7.33
C TRP A 223 -10.60 -5.56 -6.02
N ALA A 224 -9.73 -4.55 -5.89
CA ALA A 224 -9.68 -3.68 -4.74
C ALA A 224 -10.94 -2.81 -4.63
N ALA A 225 -11.41 -2.21 -5.73
CA ALA A 225 -12.60 -1.37 -5.78
C ALA A 225 -13.86 -2.12 -5.34
N ARG A 226 -13.99 -3.39 -5.73
CA ARG A 226 -15.11 -4.27 -5.35
C ARG A 226 -15.18 -4.59 -3.85
N GLY A 227 -14.11 -4.38 -3.08
CA GLY A 227 -14.13 -4.51 -1.62
C GLY A 227 -14.58 -5.90 -1.14
N GLY A 228 -14.20 -6.97 -1.82
CA GLY A 228 -14.58 -8.35 -1.44
C GLY A 228 -16.01 -8.75 -1.82
N ARG A 229 -16.71 -7.93 -2.59
CA ARG A 229 -18.08 -8.21 -3.08
C ARG A 229 -18.04 -8.75 -4.51
N ALA A 230 -18.75 -9.85 -4.76
CA ALA A 230 -18.89 -10.41 -6.10
C ALA A 230 -19.85 -9.55 -6.94
N SER A 231 -19.42 -9.16 -8.14
CA SER A 231 -20.26 -8.43 -9.12
C SER A 231 -20.90 -7.14 -8.59
N ALA A 232 -20.27 -6.48 -7.61
CA ALA A 232 -20.72 -5.16 -7.14
C ALA A 232 -20.65 -4.13 -8.28
N LYS A 233 -21.70 -3.33 -8.45
CA LYS A 233 -21.72 -2.23 -9.42
C LYS A 233 -20.83 -1.07 -8.97
N TYR A 234 -20.95 -0.68 -7.71
CA TYR A 234 -20.16 0.35 -7.05
C TYR A 234 -19.39 -0.21 -5.85
N PRO A 235 -18.34 0.47 -5.34
CA PRO A 235 -17.53 -0.01 -4.21
C PRO A 235 -18.32 -0.32 -2.93
N TRP A 236 -19.45 0.35 -2.70
CA TRP A 236 -20.34 0.13 -1.55
C TRP A 236 -21.38 -0.98 -1.78
N GLY A 237 -21.36 -1.64 -2.95
CA GLY A 237 -22.11 -2.87 -3.25
C GLY A 237 -23.56 -2.69 -3.70
N ASN A 238 -24.24 -1.60 -3.32
CA ASN A 238 -25.60 -1.34 -3.81
C ASN A 238 -25.55 -0.74 -5.24
N PRO A 239 -26.65 -0.82 -6.02
CA PRO A 239 -26.66 -0.34 -7.41
C PRO A 239 -26.94 1.16 -7.55
N TYR A 240 -27.04 1.90 -6.44
CA TYR A 240 -27.42 3.31 -6.43
C TYR A 240 -26.25 4.20 -5.97
N VAL A 241 -26.14 5.39 -6.56
CA VAL A 241 -25.13 6.38 -6.19
C VAL A 241 -25.44 7.19 -4.93
N ALA A 242 -26.65 7.00 -4.38
CA ALA A 242 -27.12 7.67 -3.18
C ALA A 242 -27.68 6.67 -2.16
N ASN A 243 -27.60 7.01 -0.87
CA ASN A 243 -28.24 6.24 0.18
C ASN A 243 -29.76 6.52 0.26
N GLY A 244 -30.46 5.82 1.15
CA GLY A 244 -31.90 6.01 1.37
C GLY A 244 -32.32 7.40 1.87
N LYS A 245 -31.37 8.28 2.25
CA LYS A 245 -31.61 9.68 2.61
C LYS A 245 -31.41 10.64 1.42
N GLY A 246 -30.98 10.13 0.26
CA GLY A 246 -30.64 10.92 -0.91
C GLY A 246 -29.24 11.55 -0.88
N CYS A 247 -28.39 11.20 0.08
CA CYS A 247 -27.00 11.67 0.09
C CYS A 247 -26.16 10.81 -0.87
N PHE A 248 -25.42 11.46 -1.75
CA PHE A 248 -24.47 10.79 -2.64
C PHE A 248 -23.31 10.15 -1.87
N LEU A 249 -22.80 9.05 -2.41
CA LEU A 249 -21.78 8.19 -1.78
C LEU A 249 -20.39 8.35 -2.38
N ALA A 250 -20.27 9.21 -3.38
CA ALA A 250 -19.05 9.52 -4.11
C ALA A 250 -19.12 10.98 -4.61
N ASN A 251 -17.96 11.51 -4.98
CA ASN A 251 -17.83 12.80 -5.66
C ASN A 251 -17.88 12.60 -7.19
N PHE A 252 -18.92 13.11 -7.85
CA PHE A 252 -19.13 12.96 -9.30
C PHE A 252 -20.07 14.05 -9.81
N LYS A 253 -20.53 13.93 -11.06
CA LYS A 253 -21.52 14.81 -11.66
C LYS A 253 -22.88 14.12 -11.75
N PRO A 254 -23.81 14.30 -10.78
CA PRO A 254 -25.07 13.58 -10.77
C PRO A 254 -26.03 14.02 -11.87
N GLN A 255 -26.02 15.32 -12.20
CA GLN A 255 -26.90 15.90 -13.20
C GLN A 255 -26.17 16.92 -14.09
N ARG A 256 -26.76 17.23 -15.24
CA ARG A 256 -26.19 18.21 -16.18
C ARG A 256 -26.09 19.59 -15.50
N GLY A 257 -24.86 20.05 -15.29
CA GLY A 257 -24.57 21.35 -14.72
C GLY A 257 -24.60 21.40 -13.19
N ASN A 258 -24.90 20.28 -12.53
CA ASN A 258 -24.93 20.19 -11.08
C ASN A 258 -23.71 19.37 -10.61
N TYR A 259 -22.66 20.07 -10.20
CA TYR A 259 -21.39 19.48 -9.75
C TYR A 259 -21.29 19.43 -8.22
N ASP A 260 -22.12 20.17 -7.49
CA ASP A 260 -22.02 20.36 -6.04
C ASP A 260 -23.06 19.58 -5.24
N ALA A 261 -23.96 18.84 -5.90
CA ALA A 261 -25.02 18.08 -5.22
C ALA A 261 -24.51 17.01 -4.24
N ASP A 262 -23.27 16.53 -4.41
CA ASP A 262 -22.61 15.60 -3.48
C ASP A 262 -21.78 16.29 -2.38
N GLY A 263 -21.74 17.63 -2.40
CA GLY A 263 -21.00 18.49 -1.47
C GLY A 263 -19.72 19.11 -2.02
N TYR A 264 -19.21 18.68 -3.19
CA TYR A 264 -17.93 19.16 -3.73
C TYR A 264 -18.01 19.48 -5.23
N PRO A 265 -17.89 20.76 -5.64
CA PRO A 265 -17.95 21.13 -7.07
C PRO A 265 -16.73 20.68 -7.90
N TYR A 266 -15.64 20.32 -7.23
CA TYR A 266 -14.39 19.85 -7.81
C TYR A 266 -13.95 18.58 -7.06
N THR A 267 -12.66 18.32 -6.95
CA THR A 267 -12.16 17.26 -6.07
C THR A 267 -12.60 17.49 -4.62
N ALA A 268 -12.66 16.39 -3.88
CA ALA A 268 -12.87 16.31 -2.45
C ALA A 268 -11.55 15.84 -1.79
N PRO A 269 -11.39 16.00 -0.46
CA PRO A 269 -10.29 15.38 0.26
C PRO A 269 -10.15 13.88 -0.06
N ALA A 270 -8.93 13.36 -0.14
CA ALA A 270 -8.66 11.99 -0.59
C ALA A 270 -9.25 10.90 0.34
N ASN A 271 -9.58 11.27 1.58
CA ASN A 271 -10.28 10.42 2.56
C ASN A 271 -11.76 10.81 2.76
N ALA A 272 -12.35 11.55 1.81
CA ALA A 272 -13.77 11.85 1.82
C ALA A 272 -14.62 10.58 1.57
N TYR A 273 -15.90 10.67 1.93
CA TYR A 273 -16.87 9.56 1.85
C TYR A 273 -16.45 8.32 2.66
N ASN A 274 -17.23 7.25 2.54
CA ASN A 274 -16.93 6.02 3.28
C ASN A 274 -15.96 5.16 2.47
N ALA A 275 -14.95 4.62 3.16
CA ALA A 275 -14.12 3.57 2.60
C ALA A 275 -14.96 2.31 2.28
N ASN A 276 -14.50 1.55 1.29
CA ASN A 276 -15.05 0.22 1.03
C ASN A 276 -14.63 -0.80 2.10
N ASP A 277 -15.08 -2.05 2.00
CA ASP A 277 -14.82 -3.08 3.03
C ASP A 277 -13.33 -3.50 3.14
N TYR A 278 -12.48 -3.07 2.21
CA TYR A 278 -11.02 -3.23 2.30
C TYR A 278 -10.31 -2.01 2.91
N GLY A 279 -11.04 -0.94 3.23
CA GLY A 279 -10.49 0.28 3.80
C GLY A 279 -10.00 1.29 2.75
N LEU A 280 -10.45 1.18 1.50
CA LEU A 280 -10.06 2.08 0.41
C LEU A 280 -11.10 3.18 0.22
N TYR A 281 -10.65 4.44 0.24
CA TYR A 281 -11.46 5.63 -0.01
C TYR A 281 -11.50 5.98 -1.50
N ASN A 282 -12.58 6.64 -1.92
CA ASN A 282 -12.74 7.20 -3.26
C ASN A 282 -12.41 6.26 -4.43
N MET A 283 -12.66 4.95 -4.28
CA MET A 283 -12.53 4.00 -5.41
C MET A 283 -13.56 4.24 -6.53
N ALA A 284 -14.51 5.15 -6.32
CA ALA A 284 -15.45 5.62 -7.32
C ALA A 284 -15.62 7.14 -7.16
N GLY A 285 -15.38 7.89 -8.23
CA GLY A 285 -15.46 9.35 -8.25
C GLY A 285 -14.17 10.01 -7.75
N ASN A 286 -14.29 11.28 -7.35
CA ASN A 286 -13.17 12.15 -7.00
C ASN A 286 -12.20 12.33 -8.16
N VAL A 287 -11.15 11.52 -8.30
CA VAL A 287 -10.30 11.53 -9.51
C VAL A 287 -10.24 10.15 -10.15
N ALA A 288 -10.19 10.11 -11.48
CA ALA A 288 -9.90 8.88 -12.19
C ALA A 288 -8.44 8.50 -11.94
N GLU A 289 -8.15 7.21 -11.84
CA GLU A 289 -6.83 6.75 -11.41
C GLU A 289 -6.07 6.06 -12.52
N TRP A 290 -4.82 6.48 -12.73
CA TRP A 290 -3.89 5.80 -13.61
C TRP A 290 -3.64 4.36 -13.15
N THR A 291 -3.74 3.42 -14.09
CA THR A 291 -3.31 2.03 -13.91
C THR A 291 -2.11 1.72 -14.80
N LEU A 292 -1.44 0.60 -14.53
CA LEU A 292 -0.23 0.19 -15.23
C LEU A 292 -0.50 -0.28 -16.67
N ASP A 293 -1.70 -0.79 -16.92
CA ASP A 293 -2.07 -1.47 -18.16
C ASP A 293 -2.22 -0.52 -19.36
N ALA A 294 -1.69 -0.95 -20.50
CA ALA A 294 -1.99 -0.38 -21.80
C ALA A 294 -3.43 -0.71 -22.22
N PHE A 295 -4.10 0.26 -22.82
CA PHE A 295 -5.49 0.09 -23.25
C PHE A 295 -5.57 -0.78 -24.51
N ALA A 296 -6.41 -1.81 -24.48
CA ALA A 296 -6.73 -2.64 -25.63
C ALA A 296 -8.25 -2.83 -25.69
N ASP A 297 -8.83 -2.64 -26.88
CA ASP A 297 -10.28 -2.80 -27.08
C ASP A 297 -10.74 -4.24 -26.80
N ASN A 298 -9.91 -5.22 -27.15
CA ASN A 298 -10.15 -6.66 -26.93
C ASN A 298 -9.37 -7.20 -25.71
N ALA A 299 -9.23 -6.40 -24.65
CA ALA A 299 -8.41 -6.75 -23.49
C ALA A 299 -8.74 -8.13 -22.88
N THR A 300 -9.96 -8.65 -23.04
CA THR A 300 -10.40 -9.99 -22.59
C THR A 300 -9.61 -11.13 -23.19
N VAL A 301 -9.19 -11.00 -24.45
CA VAL A 301 -8.40 -12.02 -25.15
C VAL A 301 -6.92 -11.90 -24.79
N VAL A 302 -6.45 -10.67 -24.58
CA VAL A 302 -5.03 -10.37 -24.32
C VAL A 302 -4.60 -10.83 -22.93
N ASN A 303 -5.47 -10.64 -21.94
CA ASN A 303 -5.15 -10.86 -20.53
C ASN A 303 -6.13 -11.87 -19.93
N TRP A 304 -5.68 -13.02 -19.44
CA TRP A 304 -6.56 -13.97 -18.77
C TRP A 304 -5.84 -14.62 -17.58
N ASP A 305 -6.63 -15.06 -16.61
CA ASP A 305 -6.18 -15.86 -15.47
C ASP A 305 -5.48 -15.09 -14.34
N MET A 306 -4.19 -15.31 -14.09
CA MET A 306 -3.52 -14.92 -12.85
C MET A 306 -2.72 -13.63 -13.00
N ASN A 307 -2.97 -12.65 -12.12
CA ASN A 307 -2.32 -11.33 -12.09
C ASN A 307 -2.10 -10.71 -13.49
N PRO A 308 -3.18 -10.56 -14.28
CA PRO A 308 -3.04 -10.07 -15.64
C PRO A 308 -2.49 -8.64 -15.66
N MET A 309 -1.58 -8.39 -16.61
CA MET A 309 -0.96 -7.10 -16.87
C MET A 309 -0.67 -6.99 -18.36
N ASN A 310 -1.25 -5.98 -19.03
CA ASN A 310 -0.92 -5.65 -20.42
C ASN A 310 0.13 -4.54 -20.46
N ASP A 311 1.40 -4.89 -20.61
CA ASP A 311 2.50 -3.92 -20.73
C ASP A 311 2.93 -3.78 -22.19
N ASN A 312 2.01 -3.34 -23.05
CA ASN A 312 2.34 -3.04 -24.44
C ASN A 312 3.05 -1.67 -24.54
N PRO A 313 4.36 -1.62 -24.89
CA PRO A 313 5.10 -0.37 -25.00
C PRO A 313 4.68 0.48 -26.20
N ASP A 314 4.14 -0.14 -27.25
CA ASP A 314 3.74 0.53 -28.49
C ASP A 314 2.33 1.16 -28.40
N GLU A 315 1.62 0.93 -27.30
CA GLU A 315 0.29 1.48 -27.06
C GLU A 315 0.38 2.69 -26.10
N PRO A 316 0.22 3.92 -26.62
CA PRO A 316 0.36 5.14 -25.82
C PRO A 316 -0.85 5.41 -24.93
N ARG A 317 -2.00 4.76 -25.15
CA ARG A 317 -3.18 4.91 -24.30
C ARG A 317 -3.04 4.01 -23.07
N LYS A 318 -3.18 4.59 -21.88
CA LYS A 318 -3.15 3.85 -20.61
C LYS A 318 -4.52 3.89 -19.96
N ILE A 319 -4.86 2.80 -19.27
CA ILE A 319 -6.18 2.64 -18.68
C ILE A 319 -6.30 3.54 -17.44
N ILE A 320 -7.44 4.22 -17.35
CA ILE A 320 -7.89 4.93 -16.15
C ILE A 320 -9.18 4.31 -15.61
N ARG A 321 -9.35 4.33 -14.29
CA ARG A 321 -10.47 3.68 -13.58
C ARG A 321 -11.10 4.59 -12.54
N GLY A 322 -12.33 4.27 -12.12
CA GLY A 322 -13.04 4.92 -11.01
C GLY A 322 -13.88 6.14 -11.37
N GLY A 323 -13.64 6.76 -12.53
CA GLY A 323 -14.29 8.01 -12.90
C GLY A 323 -13.86 9.16 -11.99
N SER A 324 -14.42 10.35 -12.19
CA SER A 324 -14.00 11.55 -11.48
C SER A 324 -15.17 12.45 -11.10
N TRP A 325 -14.88 13.53 -10.37
CA TRP A 325 -15.80 14.61 -10.01
C TRP A 325 -16.54 15.20 -11.23
N LYS A 326 -15.95 15.11 -12.45
CA LYS A 326 -16.60 15.60 -13.67
C LYS A 326 -17.52 14.59 -14.37
N ASP A 327 -17.41 13.31 -14.00
CA ASP A 327 -18.02 12.21 -14.73
C ASP A 327 -19.39 11.84 -14.17
N VAL A 328 -20.21 11.23 -15.03
CA VAL A 328 -21.51 10.71 -14.62
C VAL A 328 -21.38 9.32 -13.98
N ALA A 329 -22.43 8.89 -13.28
CA ALA A 329 -22.50 7.65 -12.50
C ALA A 329 -22.03 6.36 -13.24
N TYR A 330 -22.10 6.32 -14.57
CA TYR A 330 -21.63 5.18 -15.37
C TYR A 330 -20.11 4.96 -15.25
N PHE A 331 -19.32 6.03 -15.18
CA PHE A 331 -17.85 5.93 -15.07
C PHE A 331 -17.38 5.58 -13.65
N LEU A 332 -18.27 5.68 -12.66
CA LEU A 332 -18.02 5.33 -11.27
C LEU A 332 -18.13 3.83 -11.00
N GLU A 333 -18.66 3.07 -11.95
CA GLU A 333 -18.86 1.64 -11.77
C GLU A 333 -17.52 0.91 -11.70
N THR A 334 -17.42 -0.11 -10.83
CA THR A 334 -16.15 -0.80 -10.60
C THR A 334 -15.61 -1.48 -11.84
N GLY A 335 -16.47 -1.84 -12.81
CA GLY A 335 -16.13 -2.53 -14.04
C GLY A 335 -15.84 -1.62 -15.24
N THR A 336 -16.24 -0.35 -15.17
CA THR A 336 -16.05 0.61 -16.27
C THR A 336 -14.59 1.02 -16.38
N ARG A 337 -14.04 0.95 -17.59
CA ARG A 337 -12.70 1.44 -17.94
C ARG A 337 -12.82 2.66 -18.82
N SER A 338 -11.85 3.54 -18.74
CA SER A 338 -11.58 4.50 -19.79
C SER A 338 -10.08 4.53 -20.06
N TRP A 339 -9.63 5.44 -20.90
CA TRP A 339 -8.23 5.58 -21.21
C TRP A 339 -7.87 7.03 -21.46
N GLU A 340 -6.59 7.33 -21.30
CA GLU A 340 -6.00 8.61 -21.66
C GLU A 340 -4.57 8.36 -22.13
N TYR A 341 -4.01 9.26 -22.95
CA TYR A 341 -2.64 9.12 -23.43
C TYR A 341 -1.64 9.29 -22.28
N GLU A 342 -0.57 8.50 -22.28
CA GLU A 342 0.40 8.44 -21.18
C GLU A 342 1.10 9.77 -20.84
N ASP A 343 1.19 10.68 -21.81
CA ASP A 343 1.80 12.01 -21.66
C ASP A 343 0.80 13.10 -21.27
N ASN A 344 -0.50 12.82 -21.37
CA ASN A 344 -1.53 13.81 -21.08
C ASN A 344 -1.68 14.03 -19.57
N LYS A 345 -1.93 15.29 -19.23
CA LYS A 345 -2.20 15.77 -17.87
C LYS A 345 -3.63 16.31 -17.84
N ARG A 346 -4.40 15.94 -16.82
CA ARG A 346 -5.82 16.32 -16.68
C ARG A 346 -6.15 16.74 -15.25
N ALA A 347 -7.12 17.64 -15.10
CA ALA A 347 -7.63 18.16 -13.83
C ALA A 347 -8.45 17.13 -13.03
N PHE A 348 -8.72 15.97 -13.62
CA PHE A 348 -9.60 14.94 -13.10
C PHE A 348 -8.95 13.56 -13.08
N ILE A 349 -7.65 13.46 -13.38
CA ILE A 349 -6.89 12.21 -13.32
C ILE A 349 -5.77 12.36 -12.30
N GLY A 350 -5.75 11.45 -11.32
CA GLY A 350 -4.70 11.25 -10.35
C GLY A 350 -4.23 9.79 -10.34
N PHE A 351 -3.76 9.30 -9.20
CA PHE A 351 -3.32 7.92 -9.07
C PHE A 351 -3.16 7.50 -7.60
N ARG A 352 -3.04 6.19 -7.39
CA ARG A 352 -2.59 5.57 -6.13
C ARG A 352 -1.53 4.51 -6.42
N CYS A 353 -0.77 4.09 -5.41
CA CYS A 353 0.26 3.07 -5.57
C CYS A 353 -0.13 1.72 -4.92
N VAL A 354 0.55 0.67 -5.37
CA VAL A 354 0.52 -0.67 -4.78
C VAL A 354 1.92 -1.23 -4.56
N VAL A 355 2.04 -2.19 -3.66
CA VAL A 355 3.26 -2.96 -3.37
C VAL A 355 2.89 -4.44 -3.24
N GLU A 356 3.66 -5.32 -3.89
CA GLU A 356 3.44 -6.78 -3.79
C GLU A 356 3.57 -7.27 -2.34
N ASN A 357 2.72 -8.21 -1.91
CA ASN A 357 2.90 -8.89 -0.63
C ASN A 357 3.69 -10.20 -0.80
N LEU A 358 4.97 -10.18 -0.46
CA LEU A 358 5.86 -11.34 -0.49
C LEU A 358 5.57 -12.36 0.61
N ALA A 359 5.10 -11.89 1.78
CA ALA A 359 4.98 -12.71 2.98
C ALA A 359 3.70 -13.55 3.02
N GLY A 360 2.81 -13.46 2.02
CA GLY A 360 1.42 -13.90 2.17
C GLY A 360 0.73 -14.46 0.93
N ARG A 361 1.42 -15.20 0.05
CA ARG A 361 0.78 -15.94 -1.08
C ARG A 361 -0.34 -16.93 -0.65
N ALA A 362 -0.63 -17.06 0.64
CA ALA A 362 -1.66 -17.93 1.23
C ALA A 362 -2.59 -17.21 2.23
N ALA A 363 -2.71 -15.87 2.20
CA ALA A 363 -3.69 -15.17 3.02
C ALA A 363 -5.11 -15.34 2.43
N THR A 364 -5.64 -16.56 2.51
CA THR A 364 -7.08 -16.79 2.30
C THR A 364 -7.84 -16.06 3.41
N ALA A 365 -8.73 -15.16 3.04
CA ALA A 365 -9.66 -14.48 3.94
C ALA A 365 -10.73 -15.44 4.52
N ARG A 366 -10.33 -16.63 4.98
CA ARG A 366 -11.20 -17.48 5.80
C ARG A 366 -10.88 -17.18 7.25
N GLY A 367 -11.64 -16.22 7.79
CA GLY A 367 -11.64 -15.89 9.20
C GLY A 367 -11.65 -17.16 10.06
N GLY A 368 -10.64 -17.27 10.92
CA GLY A 368 -10.55 -18.31 11.92
C GLY A 368 -11.78 -18.23 12.82
N ARG A 369 -12.77 -19.07 12.54
CA ARG A 369 -13.82 -19.39 13.51
C ARG A 369 -13.12 -20.21 14.59
N LYS A 370 -12.71 -19.56 15.69
CA LYS A 370 -12.30 -20.23 16.91
C LYS A 370 -13.42 -21.20 17.27
N ARG A 371 -13.12 -22.50 17.24
CA ARG A 371 -13.91 -23.52 17.92
C ARG A 371 -13.33 -23.73 19.30
#